data_AF-A0A2N5AAL3-F1
#
_entry.id   AF-A0A2N5AAL3-F1
#
_cell.length_a   1.000
_cell.length_b   1.000
_cell.length_c   1.000
_cell.angle_alpha   90.00
_cell.angle_beta   90.00
_cell.angle_gamma   90.00
#
_symmetry.space_group_name_H-M   'P 1'
#
loop_
_entity.id
_entity.type
_entity.pdbx_description
1 polymer ?
#
loop_
_entity_poly.entity_id
_entity_poly.type
_entity_poly.pdbx_seq_one_letter_code
_entity_poly.pdbx_strand_id
1 'polypeptide(L)'
;IINLQPPAIIAAWQRGDIDGAYVWAPAVNELEKEGKVLTDSAQVGEWGAPTLDVWVVRKDFAEQHPEIVKAFAKSAIDAQQPYIANPETWLKQPDNISKLARLSGVPEADVPGLVKGNTYLTAAEQAQALNGPVNQAIVDTARFLKEQGKVPAAGTDYRQYVTDRFVK
;
A
#
# COMPACT_ATOMS: atom_id res chain seq x y z
N ILE A 1 -4.19 -21.20 8.07
CA ILE A 1 -3.40 -19.95 7.96
C ILE A 1 -2.20 -20.09 8.87
N ILE A 2 -1.00 -20.02 8.31
CA ILE A 2 0.25 -19.97 9.08
C ILE A 2 0.82 -18.56 8.99
N ASN A 3 1.52 -18.10 10.03
CA ASN A 3 2.09 -16.77 10.07
C ASN A 3 3.56 -16.83 9.63
N LEU A 4 3.89 -16.27 8.47
CA LEU A 4 5.24 -16.18 7.93
C LEU A 4 5.49 -14.78 7.40
N GLN A 5 6.71 -14.28 7.59
CA GLN A 5 7.17 -13.02 6.98
C GLN A 5 7.57 -13.25 5.51
N PRO A 6 7.53 -12.24 4.63
CA PRO A 6 7.76 -12.43 3.19
C PRO A 6 9.03 -13.22 2.81
N PRO A 7 10.21 -12.99 3.43
CA PRO A 7 11.40 -13.82 3.13
C PRO A 7 11.22 -15.30 3.48
N ALA A 8 10.50 -15.60 4.56
CA ALA A 8 10.20 -16.97 4.97
C ALA A 8 9.13 -17.63 4.09
N ILE A 9 8.20 -16.84 3.53
CA ILE A 9 7.21 -17.31 2.56
C ILE A 9 7.92 -17.81 1.29
N ILE A 10 8.86 -17.04 0.74
CA ILE A 10 9.65 -17.45 -0.43
C ILE A 10 10.38 -18.78 -0.15
N ALA A 11 11.05 -18.88 1.00
CA ALA A 11 11.78 -20.09 1.36
C ALA A 11 10.86 -21.31 1.58
N ALA A 12 9.67 -21.12 2.16
CA ALA A 12 8.68 -22.18 2.34
C ALA A 12 8.07 -22.64 1.01
N TRP A 13 7.78 -21.70 0.10
CA TRP A 13 7.30 -22.00 -1.25
C TRP A 13 8.29 -22.85 -2.03
N GLN A 14 9.57 -22.44 -2.05
CA GLN A 14 10.64 -23.16 -2.75
C GLN A 14 10.87 -24.59 -2.24
N ARG A 15 10.57 -24.86 -0.96
CA ARG A 15 10.65 -26.20 -0.36
C ARG A 15 9.37 -27.02 -0.55
N GLY A 16 8.29 -26.41 -1.03
CA GLY A 16 6.97 -27.05 -1.08
C GLY A 16 6.29 -27.20 0.29
N ASP A 17 6.69 -26.40 1.28
CA ASP A 17 6.10 -26.43 2.63
C ASP A 17 4.75 -25.68 2.70
N ILE A 18 4.39 -24.91 1.68
CA ILE A 18 3.14 -24.17 1.56
C ILE A 18 2.52 -24.35 0.17
N ASP A 19 1.18 -24.40 0.12
CA ASP A 19 0.43 -24.55 -1.13
C ASP A 19 0.18 -23.21 -1.86
N GLY A 20 0.42 -22.08 -1.18
CA GLY A 20 0.22 -20.73 -1.72
C GLY A 20 0.32 -19.65 -0.65
N ALA A 21 0.37 -18.38 -1.07
CA ALA A 21 0.43 -17.24 -0.18
C ALA A 21 -0.27 -16.01 -0.77
N TYR A 22 -0.72 -15.11 0.11
CA TYR A 22 -1.23 -13.78 -0.25
C TYR A 22 -0.18 -12.75 0.20
N VAL A 23 0.56 -12.16 -0.75
CA VAL A 23 1.78 -11.37 -0.48
C VAL A 23 1.98 -10.24 -1.48
N TRP A 24 2.87 -9.30 -1.15
CA TRP A 24 3.31 -8.20 -2.02
C TRP A 24 4.75 -8.41 -2.53
N ALA A 25 5.24 -7.51 -3.38
CA ALA A 25 6.61 -7.52 -3.90
C ALA A 25 7.65 -7.38 -2.77
N PRO A 26 8.80 -8.07 -2.85
CA PRO A 26 9.26 -8.91 -3.97
C PRO A 26 8.73 -10.36 -3.95
N ALA A 27 8.05 -10.79 -2.87
CA ALA A 27 7.67 -12.19 -2.70
C ALA A 27 6.63 -12.66 -3.73
N VAL A 28 5.67 -11.80 -4.09
CA VAL A 28 4.67 -12.14 -5.13
C VAL A 28 5.34 -12.49 -6.46
N ASN A 29 6.35 -11.73 -6.87
CA ASN A 29 7.08 -11.95 -8.12
C ASN A 29 7.82 -13.28 -8.13
N GLU A 30 8.37 -13.71 -6.99
CA GLU A 30 9.05 -15.00 -6.88
C GLU A 30 8.06 -16.17 -6.96
N LEU A 31 6.91 -16.07 -6.29
CA LEU A 31 5.89 -17.12 -6.30
C LEU A 31 5.21 -17.25 -7.68
N GLU A 32 4.97 -16.13 -8.37
CA GLU A 32 4.31 -16.12 -9.69
C GLU A 32 5.14 -16.74 -10.82
N LYS A 33 6.46 -16.90 -10.66
CA LYS A 33 7.31 -17.59 -11.65
C LYS A 33 6.87 -19.03 -11.90
N GLU A 34 6.37 -19.69 -10.85
CA GLU A 34 5.98 -21.11 -10.89
C GLU A 34 4.52 -21.34 -10.43
N GLY A 35 3.89 -20.30 -9.87
CA GLY A 35 2.53 -20.35 -9.33
C GLY A 35 1.47 -19.82 -10.29
N LYS A 36 0.24 -19.77 -9.80
CA LYS A 36 -0.91 -19.16 -10.47
C LYS A 36 -1.61 -18.21 -9.52
N VAL A 37 -1.88 -16.99 -9.99
CA VAL A 37 -2.70 -16.01 -9.27
C VAL A 37 -4.15 -16.53 -9.20
N LEU A 38 -4.66 -16.74 -7.99
CA LEU A 38 -6.03 -17.17 -7.75
C LEU A 38 -6.99 -15.98 -7.57
N THR A 39 -6.50 -14.91 -6.96
CA THR A 39 -7.18 -13.62 -6.77
C THR A 39 -6.12 -12.57 -6.43
N ASP A 40 -6.48 -11.28 -6.47
CA ASP A 40 -5.62 -10.15 -6.10
C ASP A 40 -6.40 -9.13 -5.25
N SER A 41 -5.71 -8.10 -4.75
CA SER A 41 -6.33 -7.12 -3.85
C SER A 41 -7.30 -6.17 -4.57
N ALA A 42 -7.21 -6.04 -5.89
CA ALA A 42 -8.19 -5.29 -6.66
C ALA A 42 -9.53 -6.05 -6.67
N GLN A 43 -9.50 -7.35 -6.96
CA GLN A 43 -10.68 -8.21 -6.95
C GLN A 43 -11.29 -8.33 -5.54
N VAL A 44 -10.46 -8.47 -4.50
CA VAL A 44 -10.95 -8.46 -3.10
C VAL A 44 -11.57 -7.10 -2.73
N GLY A 45 -11.03 -6.00 -3.27
CA GLY A 45 -11.62 -4.67 -3.17
C GLY A 45 -13.02 -4.59 -3.77
N GLU A 46 -13.22 -5.15 -4.97
CA GLU A 46 -14.54 -5.24 -5.62
C GLU A 46 -15.55 -6.07 -4.82
N TRP A 47 -15.08 -7.07 -4.06
CA TRP A 47 -15.92 -7.85 -3.14
C TRP A 47 -16.29 -7.10 -1.86
N GLY A 48 -15.80 -5.87 -1.68
CA GLY A 48 -16.14 -5.00 -0.55
C GLY A 48 -15.09 -4.92 0.56
N ALA A 49 -13.87 -5.44 0.33
CA ALA A 49 -12.77 -5.38 1.30
C ALA A 49 -11.52 -4.69 0.73
N PRO A 50 -11.60 -3.40 0.32
CA PRO A 50 -10.45 -2.67 -0.20
C PRO A 50 -9.40 -2.45 0.89
N THR A 51 -8.13 -2.59 0.52
CA THR A 51 -6.98 -2.32 1.39
C THR A 51 -6.22 -1.09 0.89
N LEU A 52 -5.66 -0.31 1.81
CA LEU A 52 -4.92 0.92 1.51
C LEU A 52 -3.52 0.87 2.12
N ASP A 53 -2.54 1.38 1.39
CA ASP A 53 -1.25 1.79 1.95
C ASP A 53 -1.32 3.24 2.40
N VAL A 54 -0.87 3.51 3.63
CA VAL A 54 -0.95 4.83 4.24
C VAL A 54 0.36 5.23 4.92
N TRP A 55 0.65 6.53 4.90
CA TRP A 55 1.69 7.11 5.75
C TRP A 55 1.08 7.58 7.06
N VAL A 56 1.68 7.17 8.18
CA VAL A 56 1.29 7.63 9.52
C VAL A 56 2.44 8.37 10.18
N VAL A 57 2.10 9.36 10.99
CA VAL A 57 3.07 10.13 11.78
C VAL A 57 2.67 10.12 13.24
N ARG A 58 3.66 9.99 14.13
CA ARG A 58 3.41 10.11 15.57
C ARG A 58 2.94 11.52 15.92
N LYS A 59 2.02 11.61 16.86
CA LYS A 59 1.41 12.87 17.30
C LYS A 59 2.45 13.87 17.82
N ASP A 60 3.37 13.42 18.67
CA ASP A 60 4.42 14.26 19.27
C ASP A 60 5.37 14.84 18.21
N PHE A 61 5.81 14.03 17.26
CA PHE A 61 6.64 14.49 16.15
C PHE A 61 5.90 15.50 15.28
N ALA A 62 4.63 15.26 14.99
CA ALA A 62 3.81 16.14 14.18
C ALA A 62 3.50 17.49 14.86
N GLU A 63 3.46 17.53 16.19
CA GLU A 63 3.30 18.76 16.98
C GLU A 63 4.61 19.56 17.06
N GLN A 64 5.75 18.88 17.21
CA GLN A 64 7.07 19.52 17.33
C GLN A 64 7.64 19.95 15.96
N HIS A 65 7.32 19.22 14.90
CA HIS A 65 7.90 19.42 13.57
C HIS A 65 6.84 19.44 12.45
N PRO A 66 5.79 20.27 12.55
CA PRO A 66 4.70 20.28 11.57
C PRO A 66 5.16 20.58 10.13
N GLU A 67 6.16 21.45 9.97
CA GLU A 67 6.74 21.79 8.66
C GLU A 67 7.46 20.62 7.99
N ILE A 68 8.12 19.76 8.79
CA ILE A 68 8.79 18.56 8.27
C ILE A 68 7.76 17.55 7.76
N VAL A 69 6.65 17.38 8.51
CA VAL A 69 5.57 16.49 8.08
C VAL A 69 4.91 17.01 6.80
N LYS A 70 4.67 18.32 6.71
CA LYS A 70 4.15 18.94 5.49
C LYS A 70 5.11 18.77 4.31
N ALA A 71 6.41 18.97 4.51
CA ALA A 71 7.43 18.77 3.48
C ALA A 71 7.49 17.30 3.01
N PHE A 72 7.39 16.34 3.94
CA PHE A 72 7.33 14.92 3.62
C PHE A 72 6.12 14.61 2.74
N ALA A 73 4.91 15.00 3.17
CA ALA A 73 3.69 14.78 2.42
C ALA A 73 3.76 15.40 1.02
N LYS A 74 4.25 16.65 0.92
CA LYS A 74 4.45 17.33 -0.35
C LYS A 74 5.40 16.56 -1.27
N SER A 75 6.55 16.10 -0.75
CA SER A 75 7.54 15.38 -1.56
C SER A 75 6.99 14.07 -2.16
N ALA A 76 6.19 13.33 -1.38
CA ALA A 76 5.57 12.09 -1.84
C ALA A 76 4.50 12.34 -2.90
N ILE A 77 3.64 13.34 -2.68
CA ILE A 77 2.59 13.73 -3.62
C ILE A 77 3.21 14.24 -4.94
N ASP A 78 4.18 15.15 -4.86
CA ASP A 78 4.89 15.69 -6.02
C ASP A 78 5.56 14.57 -6.85
N ALA A 79 6.14 13.56 -6.19
CA ALA A 79 6.80 12.45 -6.86
C ALA A 79 5.82 11.54 -7.63
N GLN A 80 4.57 11.43 -7.16
CA GLN A 80 3.53 10.63 -7.80
C GLN A 80 2.84 11.37 -8.97
N GLN A 81 2.79 12.71 -8.94
CA GLN A 81 2.08 13.52 -9.94
C GLN A 81 2.46 13.19 -11.41
N PRO A 82 3.76 13.11 -11.78
CA PRO A 82 4.13 12.80 -13.16
C PRO A 82 3.68 11.42 -13.63
N TYR A 83 3.65 10.43 -12.73
CA TYR A 83 3.13 9.11 -13.05
C TYR A 83 1.61 9.18 -13.26
N ILE A 84 0.86 9.83 -12.37
CA ILE A 84 -0.59 9.98 -12.48
C ILE A 84 -0.96 10.68 -13.80
N ALA A 85 -0.21 11.73 -14.18
CA ALA A 85 -0.48 12.49 -15.40
C ALA A 85 -0.22 11.72 -16.70
N ASN A 86 0.84 10.88 -16.73
CA ASN A 86 1.16 10.09 -17.91
C ASN A 86 1.98 8.83 -17.55
N PRO A 87 1.33 7.72 -17.15
CA PRO A 87 2.00 6.51 -16.70
C PRO A 87 2.99 5.95 -17.72
N GLU A 88 2.59 5.92 -19.00
CA GLU A 88 3.40 5.36 -20.08
C GLU A 88 4.69 6.16 -20.33
N THR A 89 4.62 7.49 -20.21
CA THR A 89 5.83 8.34 -20.35
C THR A 89 6.73 8.22 -19.14
N TRP A 90 6.14 8.14 -17.94
CA TRP A 90 6.89 8.00 -16.69
C TRP A 90 7.64 6.67 -16.61
N LEU A 91 7.01 5.58 -17.03
CA LEU A 91 7.59 4.22 -17.04
C LEU A 91 8.66 4.03 -18.12
N LYS A 92 8.70 4.89 -19.14
CA LYS A 92 9.78 4.89 -20.14
C LYS A 92 11.07 5.56 -19.65
N GLN A 93 11.05 6.23 -18.50
CA GLN A 93 12.25 6.88 -17.95
C GLN A 93 13.12 5.84 -17.20
N PRO A 94 14.34 5.53 -17.67
CA PRO A 94 15.18 4.51 -17.05
C PRO A 94 15.52 4.80 -15.59
N ASP A 95 15.71 6.08 -15.25
CA ASP A 95 15.99 6.51 -13.88
C ASP A 95 14.84 6.20 -12.90
N ASN A 96 13.59 6.25 -13.35
CA ASN A 96 12.44 5.91 -12.51
C ASN A 96 12.43 4.41 -12.23
N ILE A 97 12.61 3.60 -13.27
CA ILE A 97 12.62 2.14 -13.19
C ILE A 97 13.76 1.64 -12.30
N SER A 98 14.99 2.09 -12.55
CA SER A 98 16.17 1.67 -11.79
C SER A 98 16.08 2.04 -10.30
N LYS A 99 15.54 3.22 -9.96
CA LYS A 99 15.34 3.63 -8.56
C LYS A 99 14.34 2.72 -7.84
N LEU A 100 13.21 2.42 -8.48
CA LEU A 100 12.18 1.54 -7.90
C LEU A 100 12.69 0.11 -7.77
N ALA A 101 13.33 -0.43 -8.81
CA ALA A 101 13.94 -1.75 -8.80
C ALA A 101 14.91 -1.92 -7.62
N ARG A 102 15.81 -0.95 -7.44
CA ARG A 102 16.80 -0.95 -6.36
C ARG A 102 16.18 -0.86 -4.96
N LEU A 103 15.19 0.02 -4.78
CA LEU A 103 14.57 0.24 -3.46
C LEU A 103 13.62 -0.90 -3.06
N SER A 104 12.93 -1.50 -4.03
CA SER A 104 11.98 -2.60 -3.81
C SER A 104 12.63 -3.98 -3.87
N GLY A 105 13.88 -4.08 -4.36
CA GLY A 105 14.60 -5.35 -4.48
C GLY A 105 14.04 -6.29 -5.53
N VAL A 106 13.56 -5.75 -6.66
CA VAL A 106 12.97 -6.51 -7.77
C VAL A 106 13.74 -6.24 -9.08
N PRO A 107 13.69 -7.16 -10.06
CA PRO A 107 14.15 -6.88 -11.42
C PRO A 107 13.47 -5.65 -12.03
N GLU A 108 14.20 -4.89 -12.86
CA GLU A 108 13.63 -3.72 -13.56
C GLU A 108 12.41 -4.08 -14.44
N ALA A 109 12.42 -5.27 -15.02
CA ALA A 109 11.32 -5.77 -15.85
C ALA A 109 9.99 -5.93 -15.10
N ASP A 110 10.03 -6.10 -13.78
CA ASP A 110 8.85 -6.31 -12.94
C ASP A 110 8.22 -4.99 -12.49
N VAL A 111 8.99 -3.91 -12.47
CA VAL A 111 8.57 -2.59 -11.95
C VAL A 111 7.31 -2.06 -12.65
N PRO A 112 7.17 -2.08 -14.00
CA PRO A 112 5.98 -1.54 -14.65
C PRO A 112 4.69 -2.23 -14.22
N GLY A 113 4.71 -3.56 -14.05
CA GLY A 113 3.55 -4.32 -13.60
C GLY A 113 3.17 -3.96 -12.16
N LEU A 114 4.16 -3.92 -11.27
CA LEU A 114 3.95 -3.58 -9.85
C LEU A 114 3.41 -2.16 -9.66
N VAL A 115 3.95 -1.18 -10.39
CA VAL A 115 3.49 0.20 -10.30
C VAL A 115 2.06 0.35 -10.83
N LYS A 116 1.72 -0.33 -11.93
CA LYS A 116 0.35 -0.36 -12.50
C LYS A 116 -0.65 -1.13 -11.66
N GLY A 117 -0.20 -2.02 -10.78
CA GLY A 117 -1.04 -2.78 -9.85
C GLY A 117 -1.74 -1.94 -8.78
N ASN A 118 -1.42 -0.65 -8.67
CA ASN A 118 -2.03 0.27 -7.73
C ASN A 118 -2.53 1.53 -8.43
N THR A 119 -3.50 2.20 -7.80
CA THR A 119 -3.88 3.58 -8.13
C THR A 119 -3.23 4.54 -7.14
N TYR A 120 -2.93 5.74 -7.61
CA TYR A 120 -2.29 6.79 -6.82
C TYR A 120 -3.18 8.03 -6.86
N LEU A 121 -3.17 8.79 -5.77
CA LEU A 121 -4.08 9.92 -5.59
C LEU A 121 -3.36 11.25 -5.84
N THR A 122 -4.06 12.15 -6.52
CA THR A 122 -3.66 13.56 -6.60
C THR A 122 -3.76 14.25 -5.24
N ALA A 123 -3.17 15.45 -5.09
CA ALA A 123 -3.28 16.22 -3.85
C ALA A 123 -4.76 16.49 -3.45
N ALA A 124 -5.61 16.81 -4.43
CA ALA A 124 -7.04 17.03 -4.21
C ALA A 124 -7.75 15.74 -3.77
N GLU A 125 -7.46 14.62 -4.42
CA GLU A 125 -8.03 13.31 -4.04
C GLU A 125 -7.54 12.84 -2.67
N GLN A 126 -6.27 13.07 -2.33
CA GLN A 126 -5.72 12.82 -0.98
C GLN A 126 -6.49 13.62 0.07
N ALA A 127 -6.69 14.93 -0.15
CA ALA A 127 -7.44 15.77 0.78
C ALA A 127 -8.90 15.30 0.94
N GLN A 128 -9.56 14.91 -0.16
CA GLN A 128 -10.91 14.36 -0.12
C GLN A 128 -10.95 13.02 0.63
N ALA A 129 -10.02 12.11 0.36
CA ALA A 129 -9.96 10.79 0.99
C ALA A 129 -9.70 10.89 2.51
N LEU A 130 -8.82 11.80 2.93
CA LEU A 130 -8.48 12.03 4.33
C LEU A 130 -9.61 12.71 5.12
N ASN A 131 -10.59 13.32 4.44
CA ASN A 131 -11.73 14.00 5.06
C ASN A 131 -13.00 13.13 5.13
N GLY A 132 -12.86 11.80 5.19
CA GLY A 132 -14.01 10.90 5.40
C GLY A 132 -13.75 9.46 4.98
N PRO A 133 -13.48 9.20 3.68
CA PRO A 133 -13.29 7.85 3.16
C PRO A 133 -12.27 7.00 3.92
N VAL A 134 -11.11 7.55 4.29
CA VAL A 134 -10.09 6.82 5.06
C VAL A 134 -10.61 6.42 6.45
N ASN A 135 -11.39 7.28 7.12
CA ASN A 135 -12.00 6.92 8.40
C ASN A 135 -12.97 5.73 8.24
N GLN A 136 -13.81 5.76 7.21
CA GLN A 136 -14.75 4.67 6.94
C GLN A 136 -14.00 3.35 6.67
N ALA A 137 -12.92 3.40 5.88
CA ALA A 137 -12.09 2.24 5.62
C ALA A 137 -11.49 1.64 6.91
N ILE A 138 -11.03 2.48 7.84
CA ILE A 138 -10.54 2.02 9.15
C ILE A 138 -11.67 1.37 9.98
N VAL A 139 -12.86 1.98 9.99
CA VAL A 139 -14.04 1.43 10.69
C VAL A 139 -14.38 0.04 10.17
N ASP A 140 -14.50 -0.12 8.86
CA ASP A 140 -14.90 -1.39 8.24
C ASP A 140 -13.80 -2.46 8.40
N THR A 141 -12.53 -2.08 8.25
CA THR A 141 -11.39 -2.96 8.51
C THR A 141 -11.37 -3.45 9.95
N ALA A 142 -11.53 -2.54 10.93
CA ALA A 142 -11.53 -2.92 12.34
C ALA A 142 -12.71 -3.84 12.68
N ARG A 143 -13.90 -3.59 12.09
CA ARG A 143 -15.07 -4.47 12.24
C ARG A 143 -14.78 -5.86 11.71
N PHE A 144 -14.26 -5.97 10.49
CA PHE A 144 -13.89 -7.24 9.89
C PHE A 144 -12.83 -7.98 10.75
N LEU A 145 -11.78 -7.28 11.20
CA LEU A 145 -10.77 -7.88 12.07
C LEU A 145 -11.34 -8.39 13.40
N LYS A 146 -12.35 -7.70 13.96
CA LYS A 146 -13.06 -8.17 15.16
C LYS A 146 -13.87 -9.43 14.88
N GLU A 147 -14.60 -9.48 13.76
CA GLU A 147 -15.37 -10.66 13.33
C GLU A 147 -14.46 -11.87 13.09
N GLN A 148 -13.24 -11.63 12.59
CA GLN A 148 -12.20 -12.65 12.42
C GLN A 148 -11.41 -12.98 13.70
N GLY A 149 -11.79 -12.41 14.85
CA GLY A 149 -11.16 -12.65 16.15
C GLY A 149 -9.71 -12.13 16.27
N LYS A 150 -9.31 -11.17 15.43
CA LYS A 150 -7.94 -10.59 15.42
C LYS A 150 -7.77 -9.42 16.38
N VAL A 151 -8.87 -8.75 16.71
CA VAL A 151 -8.92 -7.68 17.71
C VAL A 151 -10.11 -7.87 18.64
N PRO A 152 -10.01 -7.50 19.93
CA PRO A 152 -11.10 -7.72 20.89
C PRO A 152 -12.27 -6.73 20.70
N ALA A 153 -12.03 -5.57 20.10
CA ALA A 153 -13.01 -4.52 19.92
C ALA A 153 -12.75 -3.72 18.63
N ALA A 154 -13.81 -3.08 18.14
CA ALA A 154 -13.77 -2.17 17.00
C ALA A 154 -14.63 -0.95 17.33
N GLY A 155 -14.05 0.24 17.23
CA GLY A 155 -14.76 1.51 17.34
C GLY A 155 -15.63 1.79 16.10
N THR A 156 -16.54 2.74 16.25
CA THR A 156 -17.40 3.23 15.16
C THR A 156 -16.86 4.51 14.51
N ASP A 157 -15.78 5.06 15.04
CA ASP A 157 -15.16 6.30 14.56
C ASP A 157 -13.67 6.33 14.91
N TYR A 158 -12.85 6.60 13.92
CA TYR A 158 -11.39 6.68 13.99
C TYR A 158 -10.85 8.01 13.46
N ARG A 159 -11.68 9.06 13.31
CA ARG A 159 -11.24 10.37 12.78
C ARG A 159 -10.08 10.99 13.58
N GLN A 160 -9.93 10.65 14.86
CA GLN A 160 -8.78 11.08 15.66
C GLN A 160 -7.42 10.56 15.14
N TYR A 161 -7.41 9.53 14.28
CA TYR A 161 -6.22 8.94 13.66
C TYR A 161 -5.98 9.42 12.22
N VAL A 162 -6.84 10.31 11.69
CA VAL A 162 -6.79 10.78 10.30
C VAL A 162 -6.77 12.30 10.28
N THR A 163 -5.92 12.91 9.44
CA THR A 163 -5.89 14.36 9.26
C THR A 163 -5.49 14.73 7.84
N ASP A 164 -6.09 15.79 7.31
CA ASP A 164 -5.75 16.37 6.00
C ASP A 164 -4.88 17.64 6.10
N ARG A 165 -4.51 18.05 7.32
CA ARG A 165 -3.80 19.32 7.58
C ARG A 165 -2.43 19.44 6.91
N PHE A 166 -1.82 18.30 6.56
CA PHE A 166 -0.47 18.23 5.97
C PHE A 166 -0.48 18.13 4.45
N VAL A 167 -1.65 17.97 3.83
CA VAL A 167 -1.80 17.89 2.36
C VAL A 167 -2.52 19.10 1.76
N LYS A 168 -3.00 20.01 2.62
CA LYS A 168 -3.62 21.29 2.24
C LYS A 168 -2.60 22.42 2.09
#